data_AF-A0A7W1H374-F1
#
_entry.id   AF-A0A7W1H374-F1
#
_cell.length_a   1.000
_cell.length_b   1.000
_cell.length_c   1.000
_cell.angle_alpha   90.00
_cell.angle_beta   90.00
_cell.angle_gamma   90.00
#
_symmetry.space_group_name_H-M   'P 1'
#
loop_
_entity.id
_entity.type
_entity.pdbx_description
1 polymer ?
#
loop_
_entity_poly.entity_id
_entity_poly.type
_entity_poly.pdbx_seq_one_letter_code
_entity_poly.pdbx_strand_id
1 'polypeptide(L)'
;MQTQEVRRAVERVLRLSDGADPAVIRADPDVLDAALAVDSACEMWGSMVFEGVVDQYLLDRMVGGWIRGTWTRLQRWVDAERAEKGNPNVGEWWQWLYERLQADPDLGKVQGAHVAYRGRRRR
;
A
#
# COMPACT_ATOMS: atom_id res chain seq x y z
N MET A 1 -8.47 -15.75 1.11
CA MET A 1 -7.11 -15.98 0.54
C MET A 1 -7.04 -15.26 -0.80
N GLN A 2 -6.76 -13.96 -0.78
CA GLN A 2 -6.76 -13.01 -1.92
C GLN A 2 -5.34 -12.77 -2.46
N THR A 3 -4.35 -13.50 -1.96
CA THR A 3 -2.94 -13.07 -1.95
C THR A 3 -2.23 -13.14 -3.31
N GLN A 4 -2.66 -14.02 -4.22
CA GLN A 4 -2.05 -14.15 -5.56
C GLN A 4 -2.43 -12.99 -6.50
N GLU A 5 -3.70 -12.59 -6.50
CA GLU A 5 -4.20 -11.50 -7.35
C GLU A 5 -3.59 -10.17 -6.92
N VAL A 6 -3.62 -9.86 -5.62
CA VAL A 6 -3.00 -8.66 -5.07
C VAL A 6 -1.50 -8.63 -5.36
N ARG A 7 -0.80 -9.78 -5.26
CA ARG A 7 0.64 -9.84 -5.61
C ARG A 7 0.89 -9.47 -7.07
N ARG A 8 0.08 -9.96 -8.01
CA ARG A 8 0.23 -9.64 -9.44
C ARG A 8 -0.07 -8.17 -9.72
N ALA A 9 -1.11 -7.63 -9.08
CA ALA A 9 -1.47 -6.22 -9.19
C ALA A 9 -0.33 -5.33 -8.66
N VAL A 10 0.20 -5.62 -7.47
CA VAL A 10 1.37 -4.94 -6.90
C VAL A 10 2.56 -5.03 -7.84
N GLU A 11 2.88 -6.22 -8.36
CA GLU A 11 4.01 -6.38 -9.29
C GLU A 11 3.86 -5.48 -10.53
N ARG A 12 2.65 -5.39 -11.09
CA ARG A 12 2.39 -4.53 -12.25
C ARG A 12 2.53 -3.06 -11.88
N VAL A 13 1.91 -2.62 -10.78
CA VAL A 13 2.02 -1.24 -10.31
C VAL A 13 3.47 -0.87 -10.05
N LEU A 14 4.27 -1.75 -9.43
CA LEU A 14 5.67 -1.45 -9.10
C LEU A 14 6.57 -1.18 -10.32
N ARG A 15 6.16 -1.57 -11.53
CA ARG A 15 6.85 -1.27 -12.79
C ARG A 15 6.60 0.15 -13.30
N LEU A 16 5.60 0.85 -12.77
CA LEU A 16 5.36 2.25 -13.06
C LEU A 16 6.46 3.13 -12.46
N SER A 17 6.67 4.30 -13.06
CA SER A 17 7.47 5.36 -12.46
C SER A 17 6.81 5.88 -11.19
N ASP A 18 7.60 6.36 -10.24
CA ASP A 18 7.08 7.09 -9.08
C ASP A 18 6.27 8.31 -9.55
N GLY A 19 5.11 8.55 -8.93
CA GLY A 19 4.18 9.61 -9.34
C GLY A 19 3.76 9.49 -10.81
N ALA A 20 3.45 8.27 -11.27
CA ALA A 20 2.97 8.03 -12.63
C ALA A 20 1.79 8.93 -12.99
N ASP A 21 1.72 9.34 -14.26
CA ASP A 21 0.64 10.17 -14.75
C ASP A 21 -0.70 9.40 -14.69
N PRO A 22 -1.76 9.96 -14.08
CA PRO A 22 -3.08 9.35 -14.06
C PRO A 22 -3.60 8.95 -15.44
N ALA A 23 -3.26 9.70 -16.49
CA ALA A 23 -3.66 9.38 -17.86
C ALA A 23 -3.02 8.08 -18.36
N VAL A 24 -1.76 7.81 -17.98
CA VAL A 24 -1.07 6.56 -18.34
C VAL A 24 -1.73 5.36 -17.65
N ILE A 25 -2.11 5.52 -16.38
CA ILE A 25 -2.80 4.47 -15.61
C ILE A 25 -4.16 4.15 -16.22
N ARG A 26 -4.93 5.16 -16.61
CA ARG A 26 -6.27 4.98 -17.20
C ARG A 26 -6.24 4.47 -18.64
N ALA A 27 -5.17 4.75 -19.39
CA ALA A 27 -5.05 4.35 -20.79
C ALA A 27 -4.78 2.85 -20.99
N ASP A 28 -4.18 2.17 -20.01
CA ASP A 28 -3.92 0.73 -20.05
C ASP A 28 -4.88 0.01 -19.09
N PRO A 29 -5.87 -0.76 -19.60
CA PRO A 29 -6.85 -1.47 -18.78
C PRO A 29 -6.21 -2.39 -17.73
N ASP A 30 -5.12 -3.08 -18.07
CA ASP A 30 -4.46 -3.99 -17.12
C ASP A 30 -3.78 -3.20 -15.98
N VAL A 31 -3.26 -2.01 -16.27
CA VAL A 31 -2.67 -1.12 -15.25
C VAL A 31 -3.76 -0.52 -14.38
N LEU A 32 -4.89 -0.11 -14.97
CA LEU A 32 -6.05 0.39 -14.22
C LEU A 32 -6.61 -0.69 -13.29
N ASP A 33 -6.81 -1.91 -13.78
CA ASP A 33 -7.29 -3.04 -12.98
C ASP A 33 -6.31 -3.35 -11.82
N ALA A 34 -5.01 -3.30 -12.10
CA ALA A 34 -3.99 -3.46 -11.07
C ALA A 34 -4.04 -2.33 -10.02
N ALA A 35 -4.24 -1.08 -10.44
CA ALA A 35 -4.36 0.06 -9.53
C ALA A 35 -5.59 -0.08 -8.63
N LEU A 36 -6.75 -0.47 -9.18
CA LEU A 36 -7.98 -0.70 -8.44
C LEU A 36 -7.86 -1.86 -7.44
N ALA A 37 -7.20 -2.95 -7.83
CA ALA A 37 -6.96 -4.08 -6.94
C ALA A 37 -6.02 -3.72 -5.78
N VAL A 38 -4.98 -2.91 -6.05
CA VAL A 38 -4.08 -2.40 -5.01
C VAL A 38 -4.80 -1.44 -4.07
N ASP A 39 -5.57 -0.51 -4.60
CA ASP A 39 -6.40 0.43 -3.83
C ASP A 39 -7.32 -0.34 -2.89
N SER A 40 -8.13 -1.26 -3.41
CA SER A 40 -9.04 -2.09 -2.63
C SER A 40 -8.35 -2.89 -1.52
N ALA A 41 -7.17 -3.46 -1.82
CA ALA A 41 -6.40 -4.24 -0.83
C ALA A 41 -5.84 -3.33 0.28
N CYS A 42 -5.29 -2.17 -0.10
CA CYS A 42 -4.70 -1.24 0.86
C CYS A 42 -5.76 -0.54 1.71
N GLU A 43 -6.94 -0.24 1.16
CA GLU A 43 -8.09 0.25 1.90
C GLU A 43 -8.48 -0.74 3.00
N MET A 44 -8.68 -2.01 2.63
CA MET A 44 -9.00 -3.08 3.58
C MET A 44 -7.92 -3.23 4.67
N TRP A 45 -6.64 -3.19 4.30
CA TRP A 45 -5.53 -3.25 5.26
C TRP A 45 -5.51 -2.05 6.21
N GLY A 46 -5.76 -0.85 5.70
CA GLY A 46 -5.78 0.37 6.50
C GLY A 46 -6.89 0.31 7.54
N SER A 47 -8.11 -0.04 7.13
CA SER A 47 -9.24 -0.21 8.06
C SER A 47 -8.99 -1.31 9.09
N MET A 48 -8.41 -2.46 8.70
CA MET A 48 -8.11 -3.53 9.66
C MET A 48 -7.08 -3.12 10.72
N VAL A 49 -6.08 -2.30 10.36
CA VAL A 49 -5.11 -1.76 11.33
C VAL A 49 -5.79 -0.73 12.23
N PHE A 50 -6.63 0.14 11.66
CA PHE A 50 -7.37 1.14 12.42
C PHE A 50 -8.30 0.51 13.47
N GLU A 51 -9.05 -0.52 13.08
CA GLU A 51 -9.96 -1.27 13.96
C GLU A 51 -9.23 -2.21 14.93
N GLY A 52 -7.89 -2.27 14.89
CA GLY A 52 -7.09 -3.13 15.77
C GLY A 52 -7.21 -4.63 15.48
N VAL A 53 -7.78 -5.02 14.34
CA VAL A 53 -7.88 -6.42 13.89
C VAL A 53 -6.50 -6.98 13.54
N VAL A 54 -5.63 -6.14 12.98
CA VAL A 54 -4.24 -6.50 12.64
C VAL A 54 -3.27 -5.52 13.28
N ASP A 55 -2.27 -6.05 13.98
CA ASP A 55 -1.15 -5.26 14.50
C ASP A 55 -0.39 -4.58 13.36
N GLN A 56 -0.14 -3.27 13.49
CA GLN A 56 0.57 -2.47 12.49
C GLN A 56 1.94 -3.04 12.17
N TYR A 57 2.73 -3.43 13.17
CA TYR A 57 4.10 -3.92 12.93
C TYR A 57 4.09 -5.30 12.25
N LEU A 58 3.11 -6.15 12.57
CA LEU A 58 2.87 -7.39 11.82
C LEU A 58 2.53 -7.10 10.35
N LEU A 59 1.63 -6.15 10.09
CA LEU A 59 1.26 -5.77 8.73
C LEU A 59 2.42 -5.16 7.96
N ASP A 60 3.18 -4.24 8.57
CA ASP A 60 4.35 -3.62 7.96
C ASP A 60 5.39 -4.67 7.56
N ARG A 61 5.68 -5.63 8.46
CA ARG A 61 6.58 -6.75 8.16
C ARG A 61 6.14 -7.52 6.92
N MET A 62 4.85 -7.82 6.80
CA MET A 62 4.31 -8.63 5.71
C MET A 62 4.22 -7.88 4.38
N VAL A 63 3.59 -6.70 4.36
CA VAL A 63 3.19 -6.00 3.13
C VAL A 63 3.54 -4.50 3.13
N GLY A 64 4.21 -3.97 4.16
CA GLY A 64 4.56 -2.55 4.22
C GLY A 64 5.43 -2.05 3.07
N GLY A 65 6.27 -2.92 2.49
CA GLY A 65 7.01 -2.58 1.28
C GLY A 65 6.12 -2.39 0.05
N TRP A 66 5.04 -3.18 -0.05
CA TRP A 66 4.05 -3.03 -1.12
C TRP A 66 3.30 -1.72 -0.95
N ILE A 67 2.79 -1.44 0.24
CA ILE A 67 2.03 -0.21 0.54
C ILE A 67 2.83 1.05 0.19
N ARG A 68 4.09 1.14 0.64
CA ARG A 68 4.96 2.29 0.33
C ARG A 68 5.26 2.40 -1.16
N GLY A 69 5.62 1.28 -1.78
CA GLY A 69 6.01 1.26 -3.18
C GLY A 69 4.86 1.61 -4.12
N THR A 70 3.66 1.07 -3.86
CA THR A 70 2.49 1.36 -4.69
C THR A 70 1.95 2.75 -4.43
N TRP A 71 1.92 3.24 -3.17
CA TRP A 71 1.44 4.59 -2.86
C TRP A 71 2.26 5.64 -3.60
N THR A 72 3.60 5.52 -3.54
CA THR A 72 4.52 6.44 -4.22
C THR A 72 4.24 6.56 -5.71
N ARG A 73 3.78 5.48 -6.36
CA ARG A 73 3.47 5.43 -7.80
C ARG A 73 2.07 5.91 -8.14
N LEU A 74 1.09 5.63 -7.28
CA LEU A 74 -0.32 5.84 -7.57
C LEU A 74 -0.95 7.05 -6.85
N GLN A 75 -0.25 7.73 -5.93
CA GLN A 75 -0.79 8.89 -5.19
C GLN A 75 -1.42 9.95 -6.11
N ARG A 76 -0.78 10.27 -7.25
CA ARG A 76 -1.31 11.24 -8.22
C ARG A 76 -2.59 10.75 -8.89
N TRP A 77 -2.71 9.44 -9.11
CA TRP A 77 -3.93 8.84 -9.65
C TRP A 77 -5.04 8.87 -8.62
N VAL A 78 -4.76 8.51 -7.35
CA VAL A 78 -5.72 8.66 -6.25
C VAL A 78 -6.24 10.10 -6.14
N ASP A 79 -5.35 11.09 -6.19
CA ASP A 79 -5.74 12.51 -6.15
C ASP A 79 -6.58 12.93 -7.35
N ALA A 80 -6.27 12.41 -8.55
CA ALA A 80 -7.08 12.66 -9.75
C ALA A 80 -8.47 12.02 -9.63
N GLU A 81 -8.57 10.79 -9.11
CA GLU A 81 -9.85 10.12 -8.86
C GLU A 81 -10.70 10.87 -7.83
N ARG A 82 -10.09 11.41 -6.76
CA ARG A 82 -10.77 12.26 -5.77
C ARG A 82 -11.37 13.51 -6.42
N ALA A 83 -10.56 14.20 -7.22
CA ALA A 83 -10.98 15.43 -7.89
C ALA A 83 -12.12 15.18 -8.89
N GLU A 84 -12.01 14.11 -9.68
CA GLU A 84 -12.99 13.76 -10.71
C GLU A 84 -14.32 13.29 -10.11
N LYS A 85 -14.28 12.47 -9.06
CA LYS A 85 -15.47 11.93 -8.39
C LYS A 85 -16.08 12.89 -7.38
N GLY A 86 -15.38 13.97 -7.03
CA GLY A 86 -15.77 14.86 -5.93
C GLY A 86 -15.84 14.14 -4.57
N ASN A 87 -15.08 13.05 -4.41
CA ASN A 87 -15.09 12.22 -3.22
C ASN A 87 -13.69 12.19 -2.58
N PRO A 88 -13.48 12.89 -1.45
CA PRO A 88 -12.17 12.91 -0.79
C PRO A 88 -11.77 11.55 -0.20
N ASN A 89 -12.73 10.64 -0.01
CA ASN A 89 -12.51 9.37 0.68
C ASN A 89 -11.86 8.30 -0.23
N VAL A 90 -11.68 8.56 -1.53
CA VAL A 90 -10.97 7.61 -2.40
C VAL A 90 -9.53 7.42 -1.89
N GLY A 91 -9.13 6.17 -1.66
CA GLY A 91 -7.79 5.85 -1.15
C GLY A 91 -7.49 6.42 0.25
N GLU A 92 -8.50 6.76 1.07
CA GLU A 92 -8.30 7.39 2.38
C GLU A 92 -7.56 6.48 3.37
N TRP A 93 -7.96 5.20 3.45
CA TRP A 93 -7.36 4.26 4.39
C TRP A 93 -6.00 3.80 3.92
N TRP A 94 -5.80 3.73 2.60
CA TRP A 94 -4.49 3.50 2.02
C TRP A 94 -3.53 4.65 2.32
N GLN A 95 -3.95 5.91 2.11
CA GLN A 95 -3.14 7.08 2.45
C GLN A 95 -2.78 7.08 3.94
N TRP A 96 -3.79 6.93 4.80
CA TRP A 96 -3.61 6.90 6.24
C TRP A 96 -2.64 5.80 6.67
N LEU A 97 -2.77 4.61 6.08
CA LEU A 97 -1.87 3.49 6.38
C LEU A 97 -0.45 3.79 5.93
N TYR A 98 -0.26 4.33 4.72
CA TYR A 98 1.06 4.74 4.23
C TYR A 98 1.72 5.74 5.18
N GLU A 99 1.01 6.81 5.54
CA GLU A 99 1.52 7.86 6.44
C GLU A 99 1.87 7.28 7.83
N ARG A 100 0.99 6.42 8.37
CA ARG A 100 1.20 5.75 9.65
C ARG A 100 2.44 4.85 9.64
N LEU A 101 2.62 4.08 8.57
CA LEU A 101 3.80 3.23 8.39
C LEU A 101 5.08 4.06 8.21
N GLN A 102 5.02 5.25 7.62
CA GLN A 102 6.17 6.16 7.51
C GLN A 102 6.53 6.78 8.85
N ALA A 103 5.53 7.14 9.66
CA ALA A 103 5.72 7.74 10.98
C ALA A 103 6.27 6.76 12.02
N ASP A 104 5.83 5.50 11.98
CA ASP A 104 6.23 4.47 12.94
C ASP A 104 6.49 3.11 12.24
N PRO A 105 7.64 2.97 11.56
CA PRO A 105 7.97 1.75 10.84
C PRO A 105 8.42 0.63 11.78
N ASP A 106 8.15 -0.62 11.37
CA ASP A 106 8.75 -1.79 12.01
C ASP A 106 10.29 -1.72 11.95
N LEU A 107 10.95 -2.06 13.05
CA LEU A 107 12.42 -2.02 13.15
C LEU A 107 13.11 -2.85 12.06
N GLY A 108 12.49 -3.95 11.64
CA GLY A 108 12.96 -4.81 10.56
C GLY A 108 12.95 -4.14 9.19
N LYS A 109 12.19 -3.06 8.99
CA LYS A 109 12.24 -2.25 7.76
C LYS A 109 13.37 -1.24 7.76
N VAL A 110 13.80 -0.78 8.93
CA VAL A 110 14.92 0.15 9.07
C VAL A 110 16.26 -0.59 9.03
N GLN A 111 16.36 -1.74 9.70
CA GLN A 111 17.64 -2.43 9.93
C GLN A 111 17.74 -3.79 9.23
N GLY A 112 16.65 -4.26 8.62
CA GLY A 112 16.53 -5.65 8.16
C GLY A 112 16.16 -6.59 9.30
N ALA A 113 15.19 -7.49 9.05
CA ALA A 113 14.68 -8.40 10.08
C ALA A 113 15.77 -9.32 10.69
N HIS A 114 16.73 -9.76 9.87
CA HIS A 114 17.85 -10.62 10.29
C HIS A 114 18.83 -9.94 11.27
N VAL A 115 18.76 -8.61 11.38
CA VAL A 115 19.48 -7.80 12.37
C VAL A 115 18.55 -7.44 13.52
N ALA A 116 17.41 -6.81 13.23
CA ALA A 116 16.49 -6.25 14.22
C ALA A 116 15.98 -7.27 15.26
N TYR A 117 15.79 -8.52 14.85
CA TYR A 117 15.21 -9.58 15.68
C TYR A 117 16.21 -10.67 16.08
N ARG A 118 17.50 -10.49 15.79
CA ARG A 118 18.53 -11.47 16.16
C ARG A 118 18.52 -11.68 17.67
N GLY A 119 18.37 -12.93 18.11
CA GLY A 119 18.40 -13.31 19.52
C GLY A 119 17.16 -12.92 20.34
N ARG A 120 16.13 -12.31 19.72
CA ARG A 120 14.86 -12.01 20.42
C ARG A 120 13.94 -13.24 20.41
N ARG A 121 13.42 -13.63 21.57
CA ARG A 121 12.24 -14.50 21.68
C ARG A 121 11.00 -13.61 21.72
N ARG A 122 9.96 -13.94 20.92
CA ARG A 122 8.63 -13.30 21.08
C ARG A 122 8.18 -13.53 22.53
N ARG A 123 7.78 -12.46 23.22
CA ARG A 123 7.05 -12.56 24.48
C ARG A 123 5.63 -13.02 24.20
#